data_AF-A0A2V4UYL6-F1
#
_entry.id   AF-A0A2V4UYL6-F1
#
_cell.length_a   1.000
_cell.length_b   1.000
_cell.length_c   1.000
_cell.angle_alpha   90.00
_cell.angle_beta   90.00
_cell.angle_gamma   90.00
#
_symmetry.space_group_name_H-M   'P 1'
#
loop_
_entity.id
_entity.type
_entity.pdbx_description
1 polymer ?
#
loop_
_entity_poly.entity_id
_entity_poly.type
_entity_poly.pdbx_seq_one_letter_code
_entity_poly.pdbx_strand_id
1 'polypeptide(L)'
;MNLNNREKLALLNNFEIDFEYGDVTLLDNFDYFLIFNKETFSRNTDFVAKVYDKAGNYVLTIPFPEVEMHYQKLKLIFSWCWEVERGVRIVFNADDRYMWDFWYEFDLISRKYTNCNRAY
;
A
#
# COMPACT_ATOMS: atom_id res chain seq x y z
N MET A 1 -10.80 10.73 -14.26
CA MET A 1 -9.94 11.50 -15.18
C MET A 1 -8.52 11.18 -14.79
N ASN A 2 -7.77 10.43 -15.60
CA ASN A 2 -6.43 9.96 -15.20
C ASN A 2 -5.45 11.14 -15.20
N LEU A 3 -5.08 11.63 -14.02
CA LEU A 3 -4.05 12.64 -13.84
C LEU A 3 -2.71 12.08 -14.32
N ASN A 4 -1.96 12.86 -15.10
CA ASN A 4 -0.61 12.46 -15.49
C ASN A 4 0.37 12.58 -14.29
N ASN A 5 1.54 11.95 -14.39
CA ASN A 5 2.52 11.93 -13.29
C ASN A 5 2.92 13.33 -12.79
N ARG A 6 2.91 14.36 -13.65
CA ARG A 6 3.29 15.72 -13.29
C ARG A 6 2.22 16.43 -12.45
N GLU A 7 0.95 16.19 -12.76
CA GLU A 7 -0.20 16.71 -12.01
C GLU A 7 -0.32 16.04 -10.65
N LYS A 8 -0.08 14.72 -10.57
CA LYS A 8 0.02 14.00 -9.30
C LYS A 8 1.11 14.59 -8.40
N LEU A 9 2.32 14.79 -8.93
CA LEU A 9 3.44 15.38 -8.18
C LEU A 9 3.15 16.81 -7.70
N ALA A 10 2.49 17.64 -8.52
CA ALA A 10 2.13 19.00 -8.13
C ALA A 10 1.08 19.03 -7.00
N LEU A 11 0.13 18.09 -6.99
CA LEU A 11 -0.86 17.91 -5.93
C LEU A 11 -0.21 17.58 -4.58
N LEU A 12 0.78 16.69 -4.61
CA LEU A 12 1.48 16.22 -3.41
C LEU A 12 2.36 17.28 -2.75
N ASN A 13 2.76 18.34 -3.47
CA ASN A 13 3.54 19.43 -2.87
C ASN A 13 2.79 20.16 -1.74
N ASN A 14 1.47 20.02 -1.68
CA ASN A 14 0.65 20.59 -0.61
C ASN A 14 0.41 19.61 0.55
N PHE A 15 0.86 18.36 0.43
CA PHE A 15 0.62 17.33 1.42
C PHE A 15 1.78 17.36 2.43
N GLU A 16 1.46 17.25 3.71
CA GLU A 16 2.48 17.10 4.75
C GLU A 16 2.96 15.64 4.78
N ILE A 17 3.96 15.34 3.93
CA ILE A 17 4.59 14.02 3.80
C ILE A 17 5.92 14.03 4.53
N ASP A 18 6.01 13.25 5.61
CA ASP A 18 7.16 13.14 6.50
C ASP A 18 8.09 11.95 6.18
N PHE A 19 7.92 11.32 5.01
CA PHE A 19 8.68 10.13 4.60
C PHE A 19 9.05 10.15 3.11
N GLU A 20 10.09 9.41 2.72
CA GLU A 20 10.41 9.20 1.30
C GLU A 20 9.40 8.24 0.67
N TYR A 21 8.83 8.60 -0.47
CA TYR A 21 7.84 7.79 -1.18
C TYR A 21 8.34 7.31 -2.54
N GLY A 22 7.89 6.13 -2.95
CA GLY A 22 8.27 5.48 -4.20
C GLY A 22 7.21 5.62 -5.30
N ASP A 23 5.94 5.39 -4.95
CA ASP A 23 4.82 5.40 -5.90
C ASP A 23 3.57 6.05 -5.28
N VAL A 24 2.67 6.52 -6.14
CA VAL A 24 1.44 7.22 -5.77
C VAL A 24 0.27 6.76 -6.63
N THR A 25 -0.72 6.18 -5.96
CA THR A 25 -1.95 5.71 -6.58
C THR A 25 -3.13 6.57 -6.14
N LEU A 26 -3.96 7.00 -7.08
CA LEU A 26 -5.26 7.59 -6.79
C LEU A 26 -6.29 6.46 -6.80
N LEU A 27 -7.09 6.35 -5.75
CA LEU A 27 -8.24 5.46 -5.69
C LEU A 27 -9.48 6.25 -6.06
N ASP A 28 -9.97 6.03 -7.28
CA ASP A 28 -11.03 6.84 -7.87
C ASP A 28 -12.38 6.66 -7.15
N ASN A 29 -12.64 5.49 -6.55
CA ASN A 29 -13.89 5.23 -5.82
C ASN A 29 -13.93 5.87 -4.43
N PHE A 30 -12.77 6.20 -3.86
CA PHE A 30 -12.64 6.71 -2.49
C PHE A 30 -12.22 8.18 -2.42
N ASP A 31 -11.84 8.76 -3.56
CA ASP A 31 -11.22 10.09 -3.62
C ASP A 31 -9.97 10.21 -2.72
N TYR A 32 -9.19 9.13 -2.61
CA TYR A 32 -8.00 9.06 -1.76
C TYR A 32 -6.72 8.85 -2.56
N PHE A 33 -5.65 9.47 -2.09
CA PHE A 33 -4.29 9.21 -2.54
C PHE A 33 -3.61 8.19 -1.62
N LEU A 34 -3.09 7.12 -2.19
CA LEU A 34 -2.19 6.18 -1.53
C LEU A 34 -0.76 6.54 -1.92
N ILE A 35 0.03 6.90 -0.92
CA ILE A 35 1.43 7.25 -1.08
C ILE A 35 2.26 6.12 -0.47
N PHE A 36 2.93 5.36 -1.32
CA PHE A 36 3.68 4.18 -0.94
C PHE A 36 5.07 4.56 -0.43
N ASN A 37 5.50 3.92 0.65
CA ASN A 37 6.84 4.09 1.16
C ASN A 37 7.87 3.70 0.09
N LYS A 38 8.93 4.49 -0.06
CA LYS A 38 10.06 4.15 -0.94
C LYS A 38 10.78 2.90 -0.45
N GLU A 39 10.84 2.70 0.86
CA GLU A 39 11.32 1.46 1.45
C GLU A 39 10.22 0.40 1.33
N THR A 40 10.45 -0.60 0.48
CA THR A 40 9.46 -1.62 0.17
C THR A 40 9.59 -2.87 1.03
N PHE A 41 10.69 -3.03 1.79
CA PHE A 41 10.89 -4.18 2.68
C PHE A 41 10.35 -3.94 4.09
N SER A 42 9.50 -4.86 4.55
CA SER A 42 8.90 -4.84 5.90
C SER A 42 9.90 -4.98 7.05
N ARG A 43 11.17 -5.30 6.75
CA ARG A 43 12.25 -5.38 7.76
C ARG A 43 12.85 -4.01 8.08
N ASN A 44 12.63 -3.04 7.20
CA ASN A 44 13.21 -1.69 7.25
C ASN A 44 12.15 -0.63 7.56
N THR A 45 10.87 -0.93 7.34
CA THR A 45 9.73 -0.08 7.69
C THR A 45 8.52 -0.91 8.10
N ASP A 46 7.63 -0.35 8.90
CA ASP A 46 6.43 -0.99 9.44
C ASP A 46 5.16 -0.75 8.61
N PHE A 47 5.22 0.14 7.61
CA PHE A 47 4.07 0.47 6.77
C PHE A 47 4.34 0.39 5.27
N VAL A 48 3.27 0.08 4.53
CA VAL A 48 3.28 -0.03 3.07
C VAL A 48 2.96 1.31 2.43
N ALA A 49 1.89 1.96 2.90
CA ALA A 49 1.44 3.24 2.36
C ALA A 49 0.75 4.08 3.43
N LYS A 50 0.78 5.40 3.25
CA LYS A 50 -0.11 6.34 3.96
C LYS A 50 -1.19 6.82 3.00
N VAL A 51 -2.40 6.98 3.52
CA VAL A 51 -3.60 7.39 2.78
C VAL A 51 -3.91 8.84 3.12
N TYR A 52 -4.14 9.65 2.10
CA TYR A 52 -4.48 11.06 2.19
C TYR A 52 -5.76 11.35 1.42
N ASP A 53 -6.55 12.31 1.89
CA ASP A 53 -7.67 12.82 1.11
C ASP A 53 -7.21 13.79 0.00
N LYS A 54 -8.13 14.24 -0.86
CA LYS A 54 -7.81 15.22 -1.93
C LYS A 54 -7.35 16.59 -1.42
N ALA A 55 -7.62 16.92 -0.16
CA ALA A 55 -7.15 18.15 0.46
C ALA A 55 -5.74 18.00 1.06
N GLY A 56 -5.16 16.80 1.04
CA GLY A 56 -3.83 16.50 1.57
C GLY A 56 -3.83 16.18 3.06
N ASN A 57 -4.99 15.95 3.67
CA ASN A 57 -5.04 15.53 5.07
C ASN A 57 -4.74 14.04 5.18
N TYR A 58 -3.91 13.68 6.16
CA TYR A 58 -3.65 12.30 6.51
C TYR A 58 -4.93 11.62 7.04
N VAL A 59 -5.25 10.45 6.48
CA VAL A 59 -6.43 9.66 6.84
C VAL A 59 -6.04 8.44 7.68
N LEU A 60 -5.12 7.62 7.19
CA LEU A 60 -4.66 6.40 7.85
C LEU A 60 -3.34 5.89 7.28
N THR A 61 -2.72 4.95 8.01
CA THR A 61 -1.56 4.17 7.56
C THR A 61 -1.99 2.74 7.27
N ILE A 62 -1.54 2.20 6.14
CA ILE A 62 -1.66 0.78 5.80
C ILE A 62 -0.37 0.08 6.25
N PRO A 63 -0.40 -0.74 7.32
CA PRO A 63 0.78 -1.45 7.81
C PRO A 63 1.14 -2.61 6.89
N PHE A 64 2.35 -3.18 7.02
CA PHE A 64 2.59 -4.50 6.45
C PHE A 64 1.70 -5.55 7.16
N PRO A 65 1.14 -6.54 6.43
CA PRO A 65 0.40 -7.62 7.08
C PRO A 65 1.35 -8.51 7.88
N GLU A 66 0.86 -9.05 8.99
CA GLU A 66 1.58 -10.06 9.75
C GLU A 66 1.32 -11.43 9.14
N VAL A 67 2.37 -12.04 8.57
CA VAL A 67 2.29 -13.36 7.94
C VAL A 67 3.28 -14.28 8.61
N GLU A 68 2.80 -15.43 9.09
CA GLU A 68 3.61 -16.45 9.73
C GLU A 68 3.53 -17.76 8.96
N MET A 69 4.68 -18.42 8.80
CA MET A 69 4.78 -19.76 8.23
C MET A 69 5.77 -20.58 9.06
N HIS A 70 5.41 -21.81 9.42
CA HIS A 70 6.23 -22.67 10.28
C HIS A 70 6.70 -21.99 11.58
N TYR A 71 5.82 -21.20 12.21
CA TYR A 71 6.10 -20.42 13.44
C TYR A 71 7.17 -19.33 13.29
N GLN A 72 7.43 -18.87 12.07
CA GLN A 72 8.34 -17.76 11.78
C GLN A 72 7.60 -16.65 11.06
N LYS A 73 7.76 -15.41 11.54
CA LYS A 73 7.26 -14.21 10.87
C LYS A 73 8.05 -13.98 9.58
N LEU A 74 7.33 -13.85 8.48
CA LEU A 74 7.91 -13.63 7.16
C LEU A 74 8.22 -12.16 6.94
N LYS A 75 9.31 -11.92 6.19
CA LYS A 75 9.69 -10.58 5.72
C LYS A 75 9.07 -10.37 4.35
N LEU A 76 8.34 -9.28 4.21
CA LEU A 76 7.56 -8.98 3.02
C LEU A 76 8.19 -7.84 2.24
N ILE A 77 7.92 -7.82 0.94
CA ILE A 77 8.36 -6.81 0.01
C ILE A 77 7.12 -6.34 -0.75
N PHE A 78 6.80 -5.05 -0.68
CA PHE A 78 5.75 -4.47 -1.53
C PHE A 78 6.18 -4.51 -3.01
N SER A 79 5.27 -4.93 -3.88
CA SER A 79 5.50 -5.01 -5.33
C SER A 79 4.62 -4.02 -6.11
N TRP A 80 3.31 -4.25 -6.14
CA TRP A 80 2.35 -3.38 -6.83
C TRP A 80 0.95 -3.52 -6.20
N CYS A 81 0.00 -2.68 -6.62
CA CYS A 81 -1.36 -2.71 -6.10
C CYS A 81 -2.40 -2.35 -7.16
N TRP A 82 -3.67 -2.57 -6.83
CA TRP A 82 -4.80 -2.04 -7.59
C TRP A 82 -6.02 -1.84 -6.71
N GLU A 83 -6.88 -0.92 -7.14
CA GLU A 83 -8.13 -0.60 -6.46
C GLU A 83 -9.14 -1.76 -6.53
N VAL A 84 -9.86 -1.98 -5.43
CA VAL A 84 -10.99 -2.91 -5.33
C VAL A 84 -12.19 -2.20 -4.70
N GLU A 85 -13.37 -2.82 -4.75
CA GLU A 85 -14.65 -2.21 -4.34
C GLU A 85 -14.60 -1.52 -2.96
N ARG A 86 -13.87 -2.09 -2.00
CA ARG A 86 -13.81 -1.60 -0.60
C ARG A 86 -12.43 -1.09 -0.16
N GLY A 87 -11.48 -0.97 -1.09
CA GLY A 87 -10.14 -0.49 -0.75
C GLY A 87 -9.09 -0.83 -1.80
N VAL A 88 -8.00 -1.46 -1.37
CA VAL A 88 -6.87 -1.76 -2.24
C VAL A 88 -6.42 -3.21 -2.07
N ARG A 89 -6.13 -3.87 -3.18
CA ARG A 89 -5.42 -5.15 -3.18
C ARG A 89 -3.95 -4.88 -3.42
N ILE A 90 -3.11 -5.38 -2.51
CA ILE A 90 -1.67 -5.12 -2.49
C ILE A 90 -0.95 -6.46 -2.68
N VAL A 91 -0.04 -6.51 -3.65
CA VAL A 91 0.82 -7.66 -3.90
C VAL A 91 2.11 -7.53 -3.11
N PHE A 92 2.45 -8.64 -2.46
CA PHE A 92 3.65 -8.79 -1.70
C PHE A 92 4.44 -9.99 -2.21
N ASN A 93 5.75 -9.83 -2.17
CA ASN A 93 6.70 -10.92 -2.31
C ASN A 93 7.25 -11.22 -0.91
N ALA A 94 7.82 -12.41 -0.69
CA ALA A 94 8.56 -12.70 0.53
C ALA A 94 10.05 -12.88 0.23
N ASP A 95 10.87 -12.58 1.22
CA ASP A 95 12.30 -12.90 1.25
C ASP A 95 12.53 -14.41 1.55
N ASP A 96 11.70 -15.27 0.94
CA ASP A 96 11.76 -16.73 1.02
C ASP A 96 11.58 -17.31 -0.39
N ARG A 97 12.57 -18.10 -0.82
CA ARG A 97 12.62 -18.71 -2.16
C ARG A 97 11.48 -19.68 -2.43
N TYR A 98 10.75 -20.12 -1.41
CA TYR A 98 9.64 -21.07 -1.55
C TYR A 98 8.27 -20.40 -1.56
N MET A 99 8.20 -19.08 -1.41
CA MET A 99 6.93 -18.37 -1.39
C MET A 99 6.74 -17.54 -2.66
N TRP A 100 5.70 -17.88 -3.40
CA TRP A 100 5.30 -17.13 -4.58
C TRP A 100 4.59 -15.86 -4.17
N ASP A 101 4.52 -14.91 -5.10
CA ASP A 101 3.79 -13.66 -4.92
C ASP A 101 2.36 -13.95 -4.41
N PHE A 102 1.90 -13.12 -3.49
CA PHE A 102 0.57 -13.24 -2.90
C PHE A 102 0.02 -11.84 -2.69
N TRP A 103 -1.29 -11.74 -2.51
CA TRP A 103 -1.93 -10.47 -2.27
C TRP A 103 -2.76 -10.48 -1.00
N TYR A 104 -2.89 -9.30 -0.43
CA TYR A 104 -3.84 -9.00 0.63
C TYR A 104 -4.73 -7.83 0.22
N GLU A 105 -6.02 -7.91 0.53
CA GLU A 105 -6.95 -6.80 0.39
C GLU A 105 -7.04 -6.03 1.70
N PHE A 106 -6.66 -4.76 1.66
CA PHE A 106 -6.88 -3.82 2.74
C PHE A 106 -8.18 -3.05 2.51
N ASP A 107 -9.15 -3.27 3.39
CA ASP A 107 -10.42 -2.54 3.37
C ASP A 107 -10.24 -1.19 4.06
N LEU A 108 -10.49 -0.10 3.33
CA LEU A 108 -10.24 1.27 3.80
C LEU A 108 -11.31 1.77 4.79
N ILE A 109 -12.50 1.16 4.77
CA ILE A 109 -13.62 1.53 5.64
C ILE A 109 -13.40 0.92 7.03
N SER A 110 -13.15 -0.39 7.07
CA SER A 110 -12.93 -1.16 8.29
C SER A 110 -11.48 -1.14 8.76
N ARG A 111 -10.56 -0.58 7.96
CA ARG A 111 -9.15 -0.33 8.26
C ARG A 111 -8.38 -1.59 8.65
N LYS A 112 -8.62 -2.67 7.92
CA LYS A 112 -7.98 -3.97 8.17
C LYS A 112 -7.84 -4.79 6.90
N TYR A 113 -6.94 -5.75 6.95
CA TYR A 113 -6.86 -6.78 5.94
C TYR A 113 -8.06 -7.73 6.02
N THR A 114 -8.69 -8.01 4.89
CA THR A 114 -9.97 -8.76 4.83
C THR A 114 -9.88 -10.05 4.03
N ASN A 115 -9.11 -10.05 2.94
CA ASN A 115 -8.89 -11.23 2.10
C ASN A 115 -7.41 -11.40 1.78
N CYS A 116 -7.01 -12.62 1.48
CA CYS A 116 -5.71 -12.92 0.90
C CYS A 116 -5.80 -14.10 -0.07
N ASN A 117 -4.95 -14.12 -1.09
CA ASN A 117 -4.78 -15.27 -1.96
C ASN A 117 -3.39 -15.23 -2.61
N ARG A 118 -2.94 -16.35 -3.17
CA ARG A 118 -1.74 -16.39 -4.01
C ARG A 118 -1.97 -15.56 -5.28
N ALA A 119 -0.98 -14.78 -5.68
CA ALA A 119 -0.95 -14.13 -6.97
C ALA A 119 -0.49 -15.19 -7.99
N TYR A 120 -1.26 -15.36 -9.06
CA TYR A 120 -0.99 -16.33 -10.13
C TYR A 120 -0.25 -15.66 -11.28
#